data_AF-A0A495WCR9-F1
#
_entry.id   AF-A0A495WCR9-F1
#
_cell.length_a   1.000
_cell.length_b   1.000
_cell.length_c   1.000
_cell.angle_alpha   90.00
_cell.angle_beta   90.00
_cell.angle_gamma   90.00
#
_symmetry.space_group_name_H-M   'P 1'
#
loop_
_entity.id
_entity.type
_entity.pdbx_description
1 polymer ?
#
loop_
_entity_poly.entity_id
_entity_poly.type
_entity_poly.pdbx_seq_one_letter_code
_entity_poly.pdbx_strand_id
1 'polypeptide(L)'
;METTDIIKDLIAENRLEEAIELLNRRIEQNEKDDEAYYLLGNIFRKKGNWKQATFYYLSATEINPESPAKQAQEVLVDIQNFMNPDFNP
;
A
#
# COMPACT_ATOMS: atom_id res chain seq x y z
N MET A 1 13.20 13.16 4.85
CA MET A 1 11.89 13.83 4.69
C MET A 1 11.63 14.15 3.22
N GLU A 2 12.62 14.59 2.43
CA GLU A 2 12.43 14.95 1.00
C GLU A 2 11.87 13.83 0.09
N THR A 3 12.22 12.55 0.31
CA THR A 3 11.82 11.48 -0.63
C THR A 3 10.34 11.09 -0.51
N THR A 4 9.75 11.14 0.68
CA THR A 4 8.35 10.75 0.90
C THR A 4 7.40 11.73 0.21
N ASP A 5 7.69 13.03 0.27
CA ASP A 5 6.84 14.05 -0.35
C ASP A 5 6.87 13.93 -1.88
N ILE A 6 8.05 13.70 -2.47
CA ILE A 6 8.19 13.41 -3.91
C ILE A 6 7.37 12.17 -4.30
N ILE A 7 7.42 11.08 -3.51
CA ILE A 7 6.61 9.90 -3.79
C ILE A 7 5.11 10.23 -3.77
N LYS A 8 4.65 11.01 -2.78
CA LYS A 8 3.23 11.40 -2.68
C LYS A 8 2.80 12.26 -3.87
N ASP A 9 3.65 13.18 -4.31
CA ASP A 9 3.41 14.02 -5.49
C ASP A 9 3.33 13.16 -6.76
N LEU A 10 4.25 12.21 -6.96
CA LEU A 10 4.20 11.25 -8.09
C LEU A 10 2.90 10.44 -8.09
N ILE A 11 2.43 10.00 -6.92
CA ILE A 11 1.16 9.27 -6.79
C ILE A 11 -0.03 10.16 -7.20
N ALA A 12 -0.02 11.42 -6.76
CA ALA A 12 -1.03 12.42 -7.09
C ALA A 12 -1.05 12.72 -8.60
N GLU A 13 0.12 12.85 -9.23
CA GLU A 13 0.33 13.04 -10.67
C GLU A 13 0.04 11.78 -11.51
N ASN A 14 -0.33 10.66 -10.87
CA ASN A 14 -0.54 9.36 -11.53
C ASN A 14 0.71 8.77 -12.20
N ARG A 15 1.90 9.20 -11.77
CA ARG A 15 3.21 8.66 -12.17
C ARG A 15 3.57 7.47 -11.28
N LEU A 16 2.73 6.44 -11.35
CA LEU A 16 2.70 5.34 -10.39
C LEU A 16 3.95 4.45 -10.48
N GLU A 17 4.46 4.23 -11.68
CA GLU A 17 5.63 3.40 -11.92
C GLU A 17 6.90 4.01 -11.31
N GLU A 18 7.08 5.33 -11.41
CA GLU A 18 8.20 6.05 -10.78
C GLU A 18 8.10 6.03 -9.25
N ALA A 19 6.89 6.21 -8.71
CA ALA A 19 6.65 6.09 -7.28
C ALA A 19 6.97 4.67 -6.77
N ILE A 20 6.59 3.62 -7.52
CA ILE A 20 6.91 2.23 -7.19
C ILE A 20 8.43 2.01 -7.17
N GLU A 21 9.17 2.54 -8.13
CA GLU A 21 10.64 2.39 -8.18
C GLU A 21 11.31 3.00 -6.94
N LEU A 22 10.90 4.22 -6.56
CA LEU A 22 11.42 4.87 -5.36
C LEU A 22 11.06 4.10 -4.08
N LEU A 23 9.84 3.55 -4.00
CA LEU A 23 9.39 2.75 -2.86
C LEU A 23 10.13 1.41 -2.77
N ASN A 24 10.38 0.74 -3.89
CA ASN A 24 11.16 -0.48 -3.91
C ASN A 24 12.60 -0.23 -3.41
N ARG A 25 13.22 0.88 -3.83
CA ARG A 25 14.54 1.28 -3.32
C ARG A 25 14.53 1.57 -1.81
N ARG A 26 13.44 2.15 -1.28
CA ARG A 26 13.27 2.33 0.18
C ARG A 26 13.23 0.97 0.89
N ILE A 27 12.46 0.03 0.35
CA ILE A 27 12.35 -1.33 0.91
C ILE A 27 13.69 -2.08 0.84
N GLU A 28 14.44 -1.94 -0.25
CA GLU A 28 15.78 -2.52 -0.37
C GLU A 28 16.76 -1.96 0.68
N GLN A 29 16.63 -0.69 1.04
CA GLN A 29 17.45 -0.04 2.06
C GLN A 29 16.97 -0.35 3.48
N ASN A 30 15.66 -0.50 3.66
CA ASN A 30 15.02 -0.78 4.93
C ASN A 30 13.77 -1.64 4.72
N GLU A 31 13.92 -2.94 4.95
CA GLU A 31 12.82 -3.92 4.89
C GLU A 31 11.73 -3.69 5.95
N LYS A 32 11.97 -2.82 6.94
CA LYS A 32 11.01 -2.47 8.01
C LYS A 32 10.39 -1.08 7.81
N ASP A 33 10.39 -0.56 6.58
CA ASP A 33 9.74 0.71 6.25
C ASP A 33 8.24 0.51 5.99
N ASP A 34 7.44 0.49 7.06
CA ASP A 34 5.98 0.29 6.96
C ASP A 34 5.28 1.36 6.10
N GLU A 35 5.79 2.60 6.09
CA GLU A 35 5.28 3.66 5.23
C GLU A 35 5.46 3.32 3.75
N ALA A 36 6.60 2.72 3.37
CA ALA A 36 6.84 2.32 1.98
C ALA A 36 5.86 1.23 1.52
N TYR A 37 5.63 0.21 2.35
CA TYR A 37 4.62 -0.82 2.09
C TYR A 37 3.22 -0.22 2.01
N TYR A 38 2.87 0.70 2.91
CA TYR A 38 1.59 1.40 2.89
C TYR A 38 1.37 2.20 1.59
N LEU A 39 2.37 2.96 1.14
CA LEU A 39 2.28 3.74 -0.10
C LEU A 39 2.19 2.84 -1.34
N LEU A 40 2.88 1.69 -1.37
CA LEU A 40 2.69 0.68 -2.43
C LEU A 40 1.25 0.17 -2.45
N GLY A 41 0.69 -0.16 -1.28
CA GLY A 41 -0.71 -0.57 -1.16
C GLY A 41 -1.67 0.48 -1.75
N ASN A 42 -1.44 1.76 -1.46
CA ASN A 42 -2.22 2.87 -2.02
C ASN A 42 -2.11 2.95 -3.55
N ILE A 43 -0.92 2.74 -4.11
CA ILE A 43 -0.70 2.72 -5.56
C ILE A 43 -1.48 1.57 -6.20
N PHE A 44 -1.35 0.34 -5.69
CA PHE A 44 -2.06 -0.81 -6.25
C PHE A 44 -3.57 -0.70 -6.09
N ARG A 45 -4.05 -0.10 -4.99
CA ARG A 45 -5.47 0.26 -4.82
C ARG A 45 -5.92 1.21 -5.92
N LYS A 46 -5.15 2.26 -6.22
CA LYS A 46 -5.45 3.22 -7.30
C LYS A 46 -5.46 2.56 -8.68
N LYS A 47 -4.63 1.52 -8.89
CA LYS A 47 -4.62 0.69 -10.11
C LYS A 47 -5.77 -0.31 -10.19
N GLY A 48 -6.63 -0.41 -9.16
CA GLY A 48 -7.69 -1.41 -9.05
C GLY A 48 -7.18 -2.83 -8.80
N ASN A 49 -5.89 -2.99 -8.48
CA ASN A 49 -5.30 -4.28 -8.16
C ASN A 49 -5.43 -4.54 -6.65
N TRP A 50 -6.64 -4.94 -6.26
CA TRP A 50 -7.02 -5.18 -4.87
C TRP A 50 -6.14 -6.24 -4.21
N LYS A 51 -5.74 -7.29 -4.95
CA LYS A 51 -4.91 -8.38 -4.42
C LYS A 51 -3.53 -7.88 -3.99
N GLN A 52 -2.85 -7.11 -4.84
CA GLN A 52 -1.55 -6.53 -4.47
C GLN A 52 -1.70 -5.47 -3.39
N ALA A 53 -2.76 -4.65 -3.45
CA ALA A 53 -3.01 -3.66 -2.41
C ALA A 53 -3.16 -4.31 -1.02
N THR A 54 -3.94 -5.38 -0.90
CA THR A 54 -4.08 -6.16 0.34
C THR A 54 -2.75 -6.73 0.80
N PHE A 55 -1.94 -7.30 -0.10
CA PHE A 55 -0.63 -7.85 0.25
C PHE A 55 0.28 -6.78 0.88
N TYR A 56 0.41 -5.61 0.23
CA TYR A 56 1.27 -4.54 0.73
C TYR A 56 0.76 -3.90 2.01
N TYR A 57 -0.56 -3.75 2.17
CA TYR A 57 -1.11 -3.29 3.45
C TYR A 57 -0.88 -4.28 4.58
N LEU A 58 -0.99 -5.59 4.32
CA LEU A 58 -0.68 -6.61 5.31
C LEU A 58 0.78 -6.52 5.76
N SER A 59 1.73 -6.43 4.81
CA SER A 59 3.15 -6.27 5.14
C SER A 59 3.42 -5.02 5.98
N ALA A 60 2.77 -3.89 5.67
CA ALA A 60 2.88 -2.68 6.49
C ALA A 60 2.38 -2.91 7.92
N THR A 61 1.25 -3.60 8.09
CA THR A 61 0.68 -3.89 9.43
C THR A 61 1.45 -4.94 10.22
N GLU A 62 2.13 -5.87 9.55
CA GLU A 62 3.03 -6.85 10.19
C GLU A 62 4.27 -6.17 10.77
N ILE A 63 4.77 -5.12 10.10
CA ILE A 63 5.90 -4.31 10.57
C ILE A 63 5.46 -3.34 11.66
N ASN A 64 4.36 -2.62 11.42
CA ASN A 64 3.80 -1.62 12.33
C ASN A 64 2.27 -1.80 12.43
N PRO A 65 1.79 -2.41 13.53
CA PRO A 65 0.35 -2.60 13.75
C PRO A 65 -0.47 -1.30 13.84
N GLU A 66 0.17 -0.16 14.10
CA GLU A 66 -0.46 1.18 14.13
C GLU A 66 -0.38 1.92 12.79
N SER A 67 0.16 1.27 11.75
CA SER A 67 0.26 1.85 10.42
C SER A 67 -1.12 2.26 9.88
N PRO A 68 -1.23 3.38 9.12
CA PRO A 68 -2.46 3.74 8.40
C PRO A 68 -2.96 2.64 7.44
N ALA A 69 -2.08 1.70 7.07
CA ALA A 69 -2.41 0.52 6.31
C ALA A 69 -3.52 -0.34 6.96
N LYS A 70 -3.64 -0.35 8.28
CA LYS A 70 -4.69 -1.12 8.98
C LYS A 70 -6.10 -0.71 8.54
N GLN A 71 -6.37 0.60 8.56
CA GLN A 71 -7.66 1.13 8.11
C GLN A 71 -7.87 0.87 6.61
N ALA A 72 -6.82 0.98 5.80
CA ALA A 72 -6.90 0.71 4.37
C ALA A 72 -7.18 -0.77 4.08
N GLN A 73 -6.62 -1.69 4.87
CA GLN A 73 -6.87 -3.12 4.80
C GLN A 73 -8.31 -3.47 5.17
N GLU A 74 -8.83 -2.92 6.27
CA GLU A 74 -10.23 -3.11 6.70
C GLU A 74 -11.21 -2.73 5.58
N VAL A 75 -11.01 -1.56 4.96
CA VAL A 75 -11.82 -1.11 3.82
C VAL A 75 -11.73 -2.07 2.62
N LEU A 76 -10.56 -2.66 2.36
CA LEU A 76 -10.42 -3.63 1.26
C LEU A 76 -11.13 -4.96 1.55
N VAL A 77 -11.11 -5.41 2.81
CA VAL A 77 -11.85 -6.61 3.22
C VAL A 77 -13.35 -6.39 3.06
N ASP A 78 -13.85 -5.22 3.45
CA ASP A 78 -15.27 -4.88 3.25
C ASP A 78 -15.66 -4.87 1.76
N ILE A 79 -14.81 -4.30 0.90
CA ILE A 79 -15.03 -4.30 -0.56
C ILE A 79 -15.00 -5.73 -1.11
N GLN A 80 -14.05 -6.56 -0.67
CA GLN A 80 -13.94 -7.96 -1.11
C GLN A 80 -15.15 -8.79 -0.66
N ASN A 81 -15.61 -8.62 0.58
CA ASN A 81 -16.81 -9.28 1.11
C ASN A 81 -18.07 -8.83 0.36
N PHE A 82 -18.17 -7.55 -0.01
CA PHE A 82 -19.29 -7.08 -0.82
C PHE A 82 -19.27 -7.68 -2.24
N MET A 83 -18.09 -7.77 -2.87
CA MET A 83 -17.95 -8.35 -4.21
C MET A 83 -18.03 -9.88 -4.22
N ASN A 84 -17.70 -10.52 -3.11
CA ASN A 84 -17.73 -11.98 -2.95
C ASN A 84 -18.04 -12.33 -1.48
N PRO A 85 -19.34 -12.46 -1.11
CA PRO A 85 -19.76 -12.66 0.27
C PRO A 85 -19.35 -13.99 0.89
N ASP A 86 -18.86 -14.94 0.08
CA ASP A 86 -18.30 -16.21 0.55
C ASP A 86 -16.78 -16.12 0.84
N PHE A 87 -16.17 -14.95 0.71
CA PHE A 87 -14.77 -14.74 1.07
C PHE A 87 -14.60 -14.73 2.60
N ASN A 88 -13.90 -15.73 3.14
CA ASN A 88 -13.55 -15.83 4.55
C ASN A 88 -12.01 -15.72 4.67
N PRO A 89 -11.47 -14.60 5.20
CA PRO A 89 -10.03 -14.37 5.29
C PRO A 89 -9.32 -15.30 6.27
#